data_AF-A0A7V9F243-F1
#
_entry.id   AF-A0A7V9F243-F1
#
_cell.length_a   1.000
_cell.length_b   1.000
_cell.length_c   1.000
_cell.angle_alpha   90.00
_cell.angle_beta   90.00
_cell.angle_gamma   90.00
#
_symmetry.space_group_name_H-M   'P 1'
#
loop_
_entity.id
_entity.type
_entity.pdbx_description
1 polymer ?
#
loop_
_entity_poly.entity_id
_entity_poly.type
_entity_poly.pdbx_seq_one_letter_code
_entity_poly.pdbx_strand_id
1 'polypeptide(L)'
;SFQAEPVIDVENEELDGWPLSGGVPGLITDLLVSMDDRFLYFSNWLHGDLRQYDISDPEHPKLTGRLWLGGLLGKDSNAGRELNGGPQMLQLSLDGRRLYVTNSLYSTWDNQFYPELRSWLLKVDCDAEGGMEVDRDFFVDFHERPGGPARAHEVRLEGGDCTTEIFQ
;
A
#
# COMPACT_ATOMS: atom_id res chain seq x y z
N SER A 1 -0.32 24.07 -22.89
CA SER A 1 -0.79 23.68 -21.56
C SER A 1 -0.95 22.17 -21.56
N PHE A 2 -0.57 21.48 -20.50
CA PHE A 2 -0.94 20.08 -20.32
C PHE A 2 -2.34 20.03 -19.71
N GLN A 3 -3.19 19.13 -20.19
CA GLN A 3 -4.52 18.82 -19.63
C GLN A 3 -4.52 17.36 -19.22
N ALA A 4 -5.19 17.03 -18.12
CA ALA A 4 -5.36 15.68 -17.63
C ALA A 4 -6.78 15.54 -17.06
N GLU A 5 -7.39 14.38 -17.26
CA GLU A 5 -8.68 14.02 -16.68
C GLU A 5 -8.44 13.02 -15.53
N PRO A 6 -9.06 13.23 -14.35
CA PRO A 6 -8.93 12.29 -13.25
C PRO A 6 -9.70 11.00 -13.57
N VAL A 7 -8.99 9.88 -13.65
CA VAL A 7 -9.59 8.55 -13.92
C VAL A 7 -9.70 7.67 -12.67
N ILE A 8 -8.96 7.98 -11.61
CA ILE A 8 -9.05 7.38 -10.28
C ILE A 8 -9.01 8.51 -9.25
N ASP A 9 -9.95 8.49 -8.30
CA ASP A 9 -9.96 9.41 -7.17
C ASP A 9 -10.27 8.65 -5.86
N VAL A 10 -9.79 9.19 -4.74
CA VAL A 10 -10.02 8.65 -3.40
C VAL A 10 -10.62 9.75 -2.54
N GLU A 11 -11.94 9.66 -2.35
CA GLU A 11 -12.66 10.60 -1.49
C GLU A 11 -12.17 10.53 -0.05
N ASN A 12 -12.23 11.66 0.65
CA ASN A 12 -11.96 11.68 2.08
C ASN A 12 -13.09 10.97 2.85
N GLU A 13 -12.72 10.35 3.97
CA GLU A 13 -13.64 9.57 4.81
C GLU A 13 -13.80 10.25 6.18
N GLU A 14 -15.02 10.29 6.70
CA GLU A 14 -15.29 10.90 8.00
C GLU A 14 -14.68 10.07 9.14
N LEU A 15 -14.06 10.75 10.11
CA LEU A 15 -13.52 10.14 11.31
C LEU A 15 -13.69 11.08 12.50
N ASP A 16 -14.38 10.61 13.54
CA ASP A 16 -14.60 11.38 14.76
C ASP A 16 -13.27 11.80 15.40
N GLY A 17 -13.13 13.09 15.69
CA GLY A 17 -11.92 13.67 16.28
C GLY A 17 -10.80 13.99 15.29
N TRP A 18 -11.00 13.79 13.97
CA TRP A 18 -10.05 14.25 12.96
C TRP A 18 -9.92 15.78 12.98
N PRO A 19 -8.69 16.34 13.02
CA PRO A 19 -8.49 17.77 13.27
C PRO A 19 -8.76 18.66 12.06
N LEU A 20 -8.86 18.11 10.84
CA LEU A 20 -9.04 18.88 9.60
C LEU A 20 -10.46 18.76 9.07
N SER A 21 -10.98 19.85 8.50
CA SER A 21 -12.27 19.83 7.83
C SER A 21 -12.23 18.97 6.56
N GLY A 22 -13.30 18.21 6.31
CA GLY A 22 -13.48 17.44 5.08
C GLY A 22 -12.97 16.01 5.14
N GLY A 23 -12.82 15.41 6.33
CA GLY A 23 -12.48 14.00 6.51
C GLY A 23 -11.00 13.67 6.39
N VAL A 24 -10.67 12.41 6.71
CA VAL A 24 -9.34 11.81 6.56
C VAL A 24 -9.10 11.54 5.07
N PRO A 25 -8.05 12.11 4.46
CA PRO A 25 -7.71 11.78 3.09
C PRO A 25 -7.12 10.38 3.00
N GLY A 26 -7.19 9.74 1.82
CA GLY A 26 -6.51 8.46 1.60
C GLY A 26 -5.01 8.54 1.88
N LEU A 27 -4.41 9.65 1.47
CA LEU A 27 -2.97 9.86 1.39
C LEU A 27 -2.32 8.74 0.58
N ILE A 28 -2.49 8.81 -0.75
CA ILE A 28 -1.81 7.91 -1.68
C ILE A 28 -0.31 8.21 -1.60
N THR A 29 0.46 7.29 -1.04
CA THR A 29 1.90 7.52 -0.77
C THR A 29 2.83 6.84 -1.76
N ASP A 30 2.39 5.72 -2.33
CA ASP A 30 3.16 4.97 -3.30
C ASP A 30 2.24 4.33 -4.33
N LEU A 31 2.75 4.14 -5.54
CA LEU A 31 2.07 3.47 -6.63
C LEU A 31 3.07 2.74 -7.52
N LEU A 32 2.64 1.63 -8.11
CA LEU A 32 3.42 0.90 -9.09
C LEU A 32 2.53 0.26 -10.16
N VAL A 33 3.10 0.02 -11.32
CA VAL A 33 2.47 -0.68 -12.44
C VAL A 33 3.16 -2.03 -12.62
N SER A 34 2.36 -3.06 -12.88
CA SER A 34 2.87 -4.40 -13.20
C SER A 34 3.63 -4.43 -14.52
N MET A 35 4.55 -5.39 -14.66
CA MET A 35 5.46 -5.48 -15.81
C MET A 35 4.76 -5.73 -17.16
N ASP A 36 3.52 -6.21 -17.15
CA ASP A 36 2.68 -6.40 -18.33
C ASP A 36 1.75 -5.20 -18.61
N ASP A 37 1.94 -4.08 -17.90
CA ASP A 37 1.17 -2.84 -17.96
C ASP A 37 -0.34 -3.02 -17.70
N ARG A 38 -0.76 -4.14 -17.09
CA ARG A 38 -2.18 -4.47 -16.90
C ARG A 38 -2.76 -3.97 -15.59
N PHE A 39 -1.98 -3.99 -14.51
CA PHE A 39 -2.45 -3.62 -13.17
C PHE A 39 -1.66 -2.46 -12.56
N LEU A 40 -2.40 -1.50 -12.01
CA LEU A 40 -1.92 -0.43 -11.12
C LEU A 40 -2.20 -0.81 -9.67
N TYR A 41 -1.22 -0.60 -8.79
CA TYR A 41 -1.34 -0.78 -7.36
C TYR A 41 -1.04 0.54 -6.67
N PHE A 42 -1.77 0.88 -5.60
CA PHE A 42 -1.42 2.02 -4.76
C PHE A 42 -1.89 1.85 -3.32
N SER A 43 -1.20 2.52 -2.40
CA SER A 43 -1.46 2.47 -0.96
C SER A 43 -2.04 3.78 -0.43
N ASN A 44 -3.20 3.71 0.23
CA ASN A 44 -3.77 4.81 1.01
C ASN A 44 -3.30 4.68 2.46
N TRP A 45 -2.23 5.40 2.80
CA TRP A 45 -1.57 5.23 4.09
C TRP A 45 -2.48 5.56 5.27
N LEU A 46 -3.26 6.65 5.19
CA LEU A 46 -4.13 7.06 6.29
C LEU A 46 -5.44 6.26 6.35
N HIS A 47 -6.03 5.94 5.19
CA HIS A 47 -7.23 5.08 5.17
C HIS A 47 -6.91 3.67 5.63
N GLY A 48 -5.72 3.17 5.31
CA GLY A 48 -5.30 1.82 5.64
C GLY A 48 -5.56 0.81 4.54
N ASP A 49 -5.92 1.20 3.32
CA ASP A 49 -6.19 0.25 2.25
C ASP A 49 -5.18 0.28 1.11
N LEU A 50 -4.85 -0.92 0.62
CA LEU A 50 -4.13 -1.18 -0.62
C LEU A 50 -5.14 -1.49 -1.71
N ARG A 51 -4.99 -0.88 -2.89
CA ARG A 51 -5.88 -1.11 -4.04
C ARG A 51 -5.11 -1.65 -5.24
N GLN A 52 -5.80 -2.47 -6.03
CA GLN A 52 -5.39 -2.93 -7.35
C GLN A 52 -6.47 -2.55 -8.36
N TYR A 53 -6.05 -1.93 -9.46
CA TYR A 53 -6.89 -1.58 -10.59
C TYR A 53 -6.38 -2.27 -11.84
N ASP A 54 -7.28 -2.88 -12.62
CA ASP A 54 -7.02 -3.23 -14.01
C ASP A 54 -7.02 -1.93 -14.85
N ILE A 55 -5.91 -1.67 -15.51
CA ILE A 55 -5.64 -0.51 -16.36
C ILE A 55 -5.41 -0.91 -17.83
N SER A 56 -5.88 -2.09 -18.25
CA SER A 56 -5.87 -2.50 -19.67
C SER A 56 -6.55 -1.47 -20.59
N ASP A 57 -7.49 -0.71 -20.03
CA ASP A 57 -8.00 0.54 -20.58
C ASP A 57 -7.65 1.69 -19.59
N PRO A 58 -6.56 2.45 -19.84
CA PRO A 58 -6.12 3.51 -18.93
C PRO A 58 -7.10 4.66 -18.76
N GLU A 59 -8.02 4.86 -19.71
CA GLU A 59 -9.08 5.88 -19.60
C GLU A 59 -10.22 5.42 -18.68
N HIS A 60 -10.38 4.10 -18.49
CA HIS A 60 -11.42 3.52 -17.64
C HIS A 60 -10.88 2.44 -16.68
N PRO A 61 -10.00 2.79 -15.71
CA PRO A 61 -9.47 1.83 -14.74
C PRO A 61 -10.57 1.15 -13.92
N LYS A 62 -10.40 -0.14 -13.64
CA LYS A 62 -11.39 -0.95 -12.90
C LYS A 62 -10.79 -1.48 -11.61
N LEU A 63 -11.39 -1.14 -10.46
CA LEU A 63 -10.98 -1.72 -9.17
C LEU A 63 -11.21 -3.23 -9.17
N THR A 64 -10.15 -4.02 -9.05
CA THR A 64 -10.20 -5.50 -9.02
C THR A 64 -9.86 -6.09 -7.66
N GLY A 65 -9.15 -5.34 -6.80
CA GLY A 65 -8.79 -5.79 -5.46
C GLY A 65 -8.66 -4.64 -4.47
N ARG A 66 -9.06 -4.90 -3.22
CA ARG A 66 -8.89 -3.97 -2.10
C ARG A 66 -8.59 -4.78 -0.83
N LEU A 67 -7.52 -4.42 -0.12
CA LEU A 67 -7.15 -5.01 1.16
C LEU A 67 -7.03 -3.92 2.23
N TRP A 68 -7.70 -4.12 3.36
CA TRP A 68 -7.57 -3.28 4.56
C TRP A 68 -6.44 -3.80 5.45
N LEU A 69 -5.40 -2.99 5.58
CA LEU A 69 -4.12 -3.28 6.22
C LEU A 69 -3.79 -2.21 7.29
N GLY A 70 -4.66 -2.09 8.29
CA GLY A 70 -4.52 -1.11 9.38
C GLY A 70 -5.20 0.22 9.05
N GLY A 71 -4.49 1.34 9.24
CA GLY A 71 -4.98 2.69 8.99
C GLY A 71 -5.73 3.35 10.15
N LEU A 72 -6.21 4.58 9.93
CA LEU A 72 -6.94 5.38 10.92
C LEU A 72 -8.43 5.08 10.97
N LEU A 73 -8.99 4.53 9.87
CA LEU A 73 -10.44 4.30 9.75
C LEU A 73 -10.93 3.06 10.53
N GLY A 74 -10.02 2.28 11.12
CA GLY A 74 -10.36 1.13 11.97
C GLY A 74 -11.19 0.06 11.27
N LYS A 75 -10.98 -0.16 9.97
CA LYS A 75 -11.68 -1.20 9.21
C LYS A 75 -11.12 -2.58 9.54
N ASP A 76 -11.96 -3.61 9.42
CA ASP A 76 -11.57 -5.00 9.67
C ASP A 76 -10.39 -5.41 8.78
N SER A 77 -9.30 -5.88 9.40
CA SER A 77 -8.09 -6.20 8.66
C SER A 77 -8.20 -7.51 7.89
N ASN A 78 -7.76 -7.48 6.63
CA ASN A 78 -7.63 -8.68 5.80
C ASN A 78 -6.41 -9.56 6.18
N ALA A 79 -5.46 -9.03 6.95
CA ALA A 79 -4.22 -9.72 7.29
C ALA A 79 -4.41 -10.85 8.32
N GLY A 80 -5.60 -10.99 8.93
CA GLY A 80 -5.84 -11.96 10.00
C GLY A 80 -5.08 -11.66 11.29
N ARG A 81 -4.59 -10.43 11.43
CA ARG A 81 -3.88 -9.91 12.61
C ARG A 81 -4.08 -8.41 12.71
N GLU A 82 -3.93 -7.88 13.92
CA GLU A 82 -3.87 -6.44 14.15
C GLU A 82 -2.61 -5.85 13.50
N LEU A 83 -2.80 -4.74 12.79
CA LEU A 83 -1.73 -3.99 12.14
C LEU A 83 -1.76 -2.54 12.64
N ASN A 84 -0.59 -2.05 13.04
CA ASN A 84 -0.40 -0.64 13.37
C ASN A 84 0.13 0.13 12.15
N GLY A 85 -0.26 1.38 11.98
CA GLY A 85 -0.01 2.11 10.74
C GLY A 85 -0.91 1.66 9.59
N GLY A 86 -0.73 2.25 8.42
CA GLY A 86 -1.35 1.79 7.17
C GLY A 86 -0.29 1.36 6.14
N PRO A 87 -0.70 0.78 5.00
CA PRO A 87 0.21 0.36 3.95
C PRO A 87 0.88 1.60 3.33
N GLN A 88 2.18 1.50 3.04
CA GLN A 88 3.00 2.59 2.55
C GLN A 88 3.77 2.15 1.30
N MET A 89 5.05 1.75 1.37
CA MET A 89 5.80 1.34 0.18
C MET A 89 5.29 0.01 -0.32
N LEU A 90 5.28 -0.10 -1.65
CA LEU A 90 4.87 -1.26 -2.41
C LEU A 90 6.05 -1.74 -3.26
N GLN A 91 6.22 -3.05 -3.37
CA GLN A 91 7.16 -3.62 -4.33
C GLN A 91 6.62 -4.90 -4.94
N LEU A 92 6.41 -4.92 -6.25
CA LEU A 92 5.87 -6.07 -6.97
C LEU A 92 6.99 -6.88 -7.61
N SER A 93 6.87 -8.20 -7.55
CA SER A 93 7.75 -9.13 -8.26
C SER A 93 7.57 -9.02 -9.78
N LEU A 94 8.63 -9.30 -10.55
CA LEU A 94 8.60 -9.19 -12.02
C LEU A 94 7.51 -10.04 -12.70
N ASP A 95 7.15 -11.18 -12.12
CA ASP A 95 6.05 -12.03 -12.61
C ASP A 95 4.65 -11.53 -12.22
N GLY A 96 4.55 -10.42 -11.49
CA GLY A 96 3.29 -9.81 -11.07
C GLY A 96 2.52 -10.56 -9.99
N ARG A 97 3.12 -11.60 -9.37
CA ARG A 97 2.38 -12.52 -8.47
C ARG A 97 2.55 -12.23 -6.99
N ARG A 98 3.56 -11.47 -6.58
CA ARG A 98 3.89 -11.20 -5.17
C ARG A 98 4.12 -9.71 -4.98
N LEU A 99 3.30 -9.10 -4.14
CA LEU A 99 3.43 -7.71 -3.74
C LEU A 99 3.89 -7.64 -2.28
N TYR A 100 4.96 -6.91 -2.04
CA TYR A 100 5.53 -6.68 -0.72
C TYR A 100 5.11 -5.30 -0.22
N VAL A 101 4.66 -5.21 1.03
CA VAL A 101 4.05 -3.99 1.58
C VAL A 101 4.68 -3.67 2.94
N THR A 102 5.20 -2.45 3.10
CA THR A 102 5.65 -1.91 4.40
C THR A 102 4.76 -0.76 4.86
N ASN A 103 5.03 -0.17 6.03
CA ASN A 103 4.08 0.75 6.67
C ASN A 103 4.64 2.09 7.19
N SER A 104 5.95 2.34 7.13
CA SER A 104 6.52 3.63 7.56
C SER A 104 6.69 4.56 6.38
N LEU A 105 6.25 5.81 6.51
CA LEU A 105 6.38 6.86 5.50
C LEU A 105 7.60 7.74 5.77
N TYR A 106 7.56 8.46 6.88
CA TYR A 106 8.60 9.41 7.25
C TYR A 106 8.50 9.67 8.75
N SER A 107 9.65 9.67 9.43
CA SER A 107 9.66 9.52 10.88
C SER A 107 8.77 10.49 11.68
N THR A 108 8.71 11.77 11.28
CA THR A 108 7.88 12.77 11.95
C THR A 108 6.39 12.62 11.62
N TRP A 109 6.06 12.19 10.41
CA TRP A 109 4.68 11.91 10.00
C TRP A 109 4.16 10.65 10.67
N ASP A 110 4.96 9.59 10.69
CA ASP A 110 4.66 8.37 11.43
C ASP A 110 4.33 8.69 12.88
N ASN A 111 5.17 9.49 13.57
CA ASN A 111 4.94 9.85 14.97
C ASN A 111 3.67 10.68 15.19
N GLN A 112 3.27 11.46 14.20
CA GLN A 112 2.09 12.33 14.28
C GLN A 112 0.80 11.53 14.07
N PHE A 113 0.75 10.68 13.04
CA PHE A 113 -0.46 9.95 12.66
C PHE A 113 -0.58 8.57 13.31
N TYR A 114 0.55 7.91 13.58
CA TYR A 114 0.64 6.61 14.24
C TYR A 114 1.67 6.64 15.37
N PRO A 115 1.34 7.28 16.51
CA PRO A 115 2.20 7.25 17.69
C PRO A 115 2.62 5.82 18.03
N GLU A 116 3.91 5.64 18.32
CA GLU A 116 4.51 4.33 18.61
C GLU A 116 4.43 3.32 17.45
N LEU A 117 4.58 3.80 16.19
CA LEU A 117 4.52 2.97 14.99
C LEU A 117 5.26 1.62 15.16
N ARG A 118 4.53 0.51 15.07
CA ARG A 118 5.06 -0.86 15.04
C ARG A 118 5.21 -1.28 13.59
N SER A 119 6.45 -1.30 13.11
CA SER A 119 6.71 -1.50 11.68
C SER A 119 6.68 -2.97 11.27
N TRP A 120 6.17 -3.22 10.07
CA TRP A 120 6.00 -4.56 9.52
C TRP A 120 6.28 -4.60 8.02
N LEU A 121 6.50 -5.82 7.52
CA LEU A 121 6.45 -6.15 6.10
C LEU A 121 5.51 -7.35 5.89
N LEU A 122 4.60 -7.21 4.93
CA LEU A 122 3.68 -8.25 4.48
C LEU A 122 4.02 -8.69 3.07
N LYS A 123 3.58 -9.90 2.72
CA LYS A 123 3.49 -10.37 1.34
C LYS A 123 2.01 -10.55 0.98
N VAL A 124 1.65 -10.11 -0.20
CA VAL A 124 0.32 -10.22 -0.80
C VAL A 124 0.48 -11.05 -2.07
N ASP A 125 -0.31 -12.10 -2.20
CA ASP A 125 -0.41 -12.89 -3.43
C ASP A 125 -1.40 -12.20 -4.38
N CYS A 126 -0.99 -11.96 -5.62
CA CYS A 126 -1.76 -11.28 -6.64
C CYS A 126 -2.25 -12.30 -7.69
N ASP A 127 -3.56 -12.31 -7.95
CA ASP A 127 -4.14 -13.14 -9.01
C ASP A 127 -3.86 -12.50 -10.38
N ALA A 128 -3.49 -13.33 -11.36
CA ALA A 128 -3.22 -12.88 -12.72
C ALA A 128 -4.47 -12.34 -13.43
N GLU A 129 -5.67 -12.71 -12.97
CA GLU A 129 -6.94 -12.18 -13.47
C GLU A 129 -7.51 -11.03 -12.65
N GLY A 130 -6.76 -10.57 -11.64
CA GLY A 130 -7.18 -9.54 -10.72
C GLY A 130 -7.74 -10.11 -9.42
N GLY A 131 -7.45 -9.41 -8.33
CA GLY A 131 -7.65 -9.87 -6.97
C GLY A 131 -6.33 -9.95 -6.22
N MET A 132 -6.43 -9.82 -4.89
CA MET A 132 -5.30 -9.87 -3.97
C MET A 132 -5.70 -10.60 -2.69
N GLU A 133 -4.77 -11.37 -2.13
CA GLU A 133 -4.93 -12.00 -0.82
C GLU A 133 -3.64 -11.84 0.00
N VAL A 134 -3.76 -11.58 1.29
CA VAL A 134 -2.59 -11.52 2.19
C VAL A 134 -2.07 -12.94 2.42
N ASP A 135 -0.78 -13.18 2.17
CA ASP A 135 -0.12 -14.41 2.59
C ASP A 135 0.05 -14.38 4.12
N ARG A 136 -0.75 -15.17 4.83
CA ARG A 136 -0.79 -15.21 6.29
C ARG A 136 0.42 -15.90 6.91
N ASP A 137 1.18 -16.65 6.13
CA ASP A 137 2.39 -17.34 6.60
C ASP A 137 3.62 -16.41 6.50
N PHE A 138 3.54 -15.30 5.76
CA PHE A 138 4.61 -14.33 5.62
C PHE A 138 4.33 -13.04 6.42
N PHE A 139 5.08 -12.84 7.50
CA PHE A 139 5.08 -11.60 8.27
C PHE A 139 6.47 -11.34 8.84
N VAL A 140 6.99 -10.12 8.65
CA VAL A 140 8.25 -9.69 9.28
C VAL A 140 7.95 -8.54 10.23
N ASP A 141 8.26 -8.75 11.51
CA ASP A 141 8.18 -7.74 12.55
C ASP A 141 9.48 -6.93 12.61
N PHE A 142 9.40 -5.63 12.33
CA PHE A 142 10.54 -4.71 12.45
C PHE A 142 10.59 -3.97 13.78
N HIS A 143 9.55 -4.07 14.61
CA HIS A 143 9.47 -3.44 15.92
C HIS A 143 10.14 -4.30 17.00
N GLU A 144 9.81 -5.58 17.10
CA GLU A 144 10.33 -6.51 18.12
C GLU A 144 11.64 -7.19 17.72
N ARG A 145 12.69 -6.41 17.45
CA ARG A 145 14.00 -6.94 17.06
C ARG A 145 15.05 -6.84 18.18
N PRO A 146 16.05 -7.75 18.24
CA PRO A 146 17.12 -7.69 19.25
C PRO A 146 17.93 -6.37 19.28
N GLY A 147 18.01 -5.66 18.15
CA GLY A 147 18.68 -4.36 18.03
C GLY A 147 17.77 -3.15 18.25
N GLY A 148 16.53 -3.37 18.68
CA GLY A 148 15.50 -2.34 18.81
C GLY A 148 14.65 -2.14 17.55
N PRO A 149 13.58 -1.33 17.67
CA PRO A 149 12.63 -1.12 16.60
C PRO A 149 13.29 -0.41 15.42
N ALA A 150 12.96 -0.84 14.21
CA ALA A 150 13.18 -0.09 12.98
C ALA A 150 11.86 0.17 12.27
N ARG A 151 11.96 0.98 11.23
CA ARG A 151 10.89 1.34 10.34
C ARG A 151 11.25 0.90 8.94
N ALA A 152 10.54 -0.10 8.45
CA ALA A 152 10.68 -0.59 7.09
C ALA A 152 10.02 0.40 6.13
N HIS A 153 10.75 0.73 5.08
CA HIS A 153 10.33 1.64 4.02
C HIS A 153 10.41 0.88 2.69
N GLU A 154 11.35 1.22 1.82
CA GLU A 154 11.50 0.57 0.51
C GLU A 154 11.99 -0.89 0.61
N VAL A 155 11.47 -1.74 -0.28
CA VAL A 155 11.90 -3.12 -0.51
C VAL A 155 12.53 -3.18 -1.89
N ARG A 156 13.65 -3.89 -2.03
CA ARG A 156 14.27 -4.17 -3.34
C ARG A 156 14.44 -5.68 -3.48
N LEU A 157 13.97 -6.23 -4.59
CA LEU A 157 14.02 -7.67 -4.82
C LEU A 157 15.33 -8.04 -5.53
N GLU A 158 15.93 -9.14 -5.10
CA GLU A 158 17.13 -9.67 -5.76
C GLU A 158 16.79 -10.06 -7.22
N GLY A 159 17.60 -9.58 -8.16
CA GLY A 159 17.37 -9.80 -9.59
C GLY A 159 16.47 -8.76 -10.28
N GLY A 160 16.03 -7.73 -9.54
CA GLY A 160 15.25 -6.61 -10.07
C GLY A 160 13.76 -6.75 -9.79
N ASP A 161 13.06 -5.63 -9.93
CA ASP A 161 11.64 -5.49 -9.67
C ASP A 161 11.02 -4.43 -10.59
N CYS A 162 9.70 -4.23 -10.50
CA CYS A 162 8.97 -3.33 -11.39
C CYS A 162 9.33 -1.84 -11.26
N THR A 163 10.22 -1.47 -10.32
CA THR A 163 10.64 -0.08 -10.09
C THR A 163 12.15 0.11 -10.13
N THR A 164 12.97 -0.94 -10.23
CA THR A 164 14.43 -0.83 -10.44
C THR A 164 14.83 -0.85 -11.92
N GLU A 165 14.14 -1.64 -12.73
CA GLU A 165 14.57 -1.92 -14.10
C GLU A 165 13.85 -1.05 -15.12
N ILE A 166 14.60 -0.60 -16.15
CA ILE A 166 14.05 0.14 -17.30
C ILE A 166 14.43 -0.63 -18.55
N PHE A 167 13.42 -1.09 -19.29
CA PHE A 167 13.59 -1.79 -20.56
C PHE A 167 13.50 -0.79 -21.71
N GLN A 168 14.42 -0.87 -22.68
CA GLN A 168 14.49 0.00 -23.87
C GLN A 168 14.07 -0.73 -25.14
#